data_AF-N4ULU1-F1
#
_entry.id   AF-N4ULU1-F1
#
_cell.length_a   1.000
_cell.length_b   1.000
_cell.length_c   1.000
_cell.angle_alpha   90.00
_cell.angle_beta   90.00
_cell.angle_gamma   90.00
#
_symmetry.space_group_name_H-M   'P 1'
#
loop_
_entity.id
_entity.type
_entity.pdbx_description
1 polymer ?
#
loop_
_entity_poly.entity_id
_entity_poly.type
_entity_poly.pdbx_seq_one_letter_code
_entity_poly.pdbx_strand_id
1 'polypeptide(L)'
;MQFSSLVKASLLALAAAQNVSYSPLSLGYFSYPHGNAFIAWSPFVPTRTSDIQEICDTAGAVKGTATWTAVRFYNTYAVDPICRKPFNYTSDETGERFYNVELACVDDDIEWTRRPEVTAVVEVATNKTIQTCVPVVFPEGELTYSGCSPFSAQGVSYNFACNPV
;
A
#
# COMPACT_ATOMS: atom_id res chain seq x y z
N MET A 1 -31.34 16.27 -52.99
CA MET A 1 -30.06 16.06 -52.28
C MET A 1 -30.34 16.19 -50.80
N GLN A 2 -30.23 15.07 -50.09
CA GLN A 2 -30.28 14.90 -48.64
C GLN A 2 -29.07 15.60 -48.01
N PHE A 3 -29.21 16.33 -46.91
CA PHE A 3 -28.17 16.40 -45.87
C PHE A 3 -28.79 16.75 -44.52
N SER A 4 -28.95 15.70 -43.72
CA SER A 4 -29.34 15.72 -42.32
C SER A 4 -28.26 16.43 -41.49
N SER A 5 -28.63 17.49 -40.76
CA SER A 5 -27.74 18.09 -39.77
C SER A 5 -27.76 17.26 -38.48
N LEU A 6 -26.61 16.65 -38.20
CA LEU A 6 -26.33 15.83 -37.02
C LEU A 6 -26.49 16.65 -35.73
N VAL A 7 -27.36 16.15 -34.86
CA VAL A 7 -27.46 16.57 -33.46
C VAL A 7 -26.13 16.25 -32.77
N LYS A 8 -25.38 17.28 -32.39
CA LYS A 8 -24.21 17.15 -31.52
C LYS A 8 -24.67 16.70 -30.13
N ALA A 9 -24.63 15.40 -29.87
CA ALA A 9 -24.69 14.88 -28.51
C ALA A 9 -23.41 15.29 -27.78
N SER A 10 -23.55 16.27 -26.88
CA SER A 10 -22.50 16.61 -25.93
C SER A 10 -22.48 15.51 -24.87
N LEU A 11 -21.51 14.60 -24.97
CA LEU A 11 -21.20 13.65 -23.91
C LEU A 11 -20.57 14.44 -22.76
N LEU A 12 -21.41 14.90 -21.82
CA LEU A 12 -20.97 15.18 -20.47
C LEU A 12 -20.46 13.85 -19.92
N ALA A 13 -19.14 13.70 -19.86
CA ALA A 13 -18.53 12.66 -19.06
C ALA A 13 -18.89 12.97 -17.61
N LEU A 14 -19.99 12.38 -17.13
CA LEU A 14 -20.27 12.25 -15.72
C LEU A 14 -19.10 11.43 -15.17
N ALA A 15 -18.11 12.11 -14.59
CA ALA A 15 -17.26 11.49 -13.59
C ALA A 15 -18.22 11.08 -12.47
N ALA A 16 -18.72 9.85 -12.56
CA ALA A 16 -19.32 9.20 -11.43
C ALA A 16 -18.19 9.14 -10.41
N ALA A 17 -18.23 10.05 -9.44
CA ALA A 17 -17.66 9.80 -8.13
C ALA A 17 -18.38 8.55 -7.63
N GLN A 18 -17.91 7.38 -8.06
CA GLN A 18 -18.23 6.15 -7.38
C GLN A 18 -17.77 6.41 -5.94
N ASN A 19 -18.68 6.22 -4.99
CA ASN A 19 -18.31 6.18 -3.58
C ASN A 19 -17.46 4.93 -3.38
N VAL A 20 -16.21 4.99 -3.84
CA VAL A 20 -15.22 3.94 -3.67
C VAL A 20 -14.87 3.95 -2.19
N SER A 21 -15.32 2.91 -1.49
CA SER A 21 -14.98 2.72 -0.10
C SER A 21 -13.64 1.99 -0.04
N TYR A 22 -12.58 2.74 0.21
CA TYR A 22 -11.26 2.14 0.40
C TYR A 22 -11.22 1.41 1.74
N SER A 23 -10.67 0.19 1.77
CA SER A 23 -10.32 -0.48 3.03
C SER A 23 -9.06 0.17 3.64
N PRO A 24 -8.91 0.19 4.98
CA PRO A 24 -7.67 0.63 5.62
C PRO A 24 -6.45 -0.09 5.06
N LEU A 25 -5.40 0.66 4.78
CA LEU A 25 -4.15 0.12 4.27
C LEU A 25 -3.09 0.16 5.37
N SER A 26 -2.43 -0.95 5.60
CA SER A 26 -1.29 -1.05 6.50
C SER A 26 -0.01 -1.12 5.68
N LEU A 27 1.00 -0.34 6.08
CA LEU A 27 2.27 -0.22 5.35
C LEU A 27 3.45 -0.60 6.24
N GLY A 28 4.46 -1.22 5.63
CA GLY A 28 5.60 -1.72 6.37
C GLY A 28 6.77 -2.13 5.50
N TYR A 29 7.70 -2.85 6.11
CA TYR A 29 8.83 -3.46 5.41
C TYR A 29 8.89 -4.96 5.67
N PHE A 30 9.13 -5.72 4.62
CA PHE A 30 9.65 -7.08 4.72
C PHE A 30 11.16 -7.05 4.52
N SER A 31 11.93 -7.39 5.55
CA SER A 31 13.39 -7.46 5.50
C SER A 31 13.86 -8.90 5.28
N TYR A 32 14.96 -9.08 4.54
CA TYR A 32 15.62 -10.36 4.29
C TYR A 32 17.15 -10.13 4.11
N PRO A 33 18.03 -11.16 4.14
CA PRO A 33 19.49 -10.97 4.20
C PRO A 33 20.13 -10.04 3.15
N HIS A 34 19.46 -9.86 2.02
CA HIS A 34 20.00 -9.15 0.85
C HIS A 34 19.09 -8.01 0.38
N GLY A 35 18.18 -7.54 1.24
CA GLY A 35 17.32 -6.41 0.89
C GLY A 35 16.09 -6.27 1.77
N ASN A 36 15.20 -5.38 1.34
CA ASN A 36 13.89 -5.25 1.94
C ASN A 36 12.86 -4.87 0.88
N ALA A 37 11.63 -5.32 1.03
CA ALA A 37 10.49 -4.80 0.29
C ALA A 37 9.74 -3.81 1.15
N PHE A 38 9.34 -2.66 0.60
CA PHE A 38 8.23 -1.89 1.16
C PHE A 38 6.94 -2.61 0.76
N ILE A 39 6.10 -2.90 1.74
CA ILE A 39 4.94 -3.77 1.57
C ILE A 39 3.68 -3.07 2.05
N ALA A 40 2.55 -3.45 1.48
CA ALA A 40 1.23 -2.96 1.84
C ALA A 40 0.26 -4.13 1.99
N TRP A 41 -0.62 -4.12 2.99
CA TRP A 41 -1.67 -5.12 3.18
C TRP A 41 -2.96 -4.48 3.65
N SER A 42 -4.08 -5.13 3.38
CA SER A 42 -5.43 -4.61 3.66
C SER A 42 -6.41 -5.76 3.83
N PRO A 43 -7.42 -5.64 4.71
CA PRO A 43 -7.69 -4.53 5.63
C PRO A 43 -7.04 -4.72 7.01
N PHE A 44 -6.27 -5.78 7.21
CA PHE A 44 -5.80 -6.19 8.54
C PHE A 44 -4.91 -5.11 9.18
N VAL A 45 -5.29 -4.67 10.39
CA VAL A 45 -4.57 -3.67 11.19
C VAL A 45 -4.01 -4.35 12.43
N PRO A 46 -2.70 -4.64 12.48
CA PRO A 46 -2.06 -5.21 13.64
C PRO A 46 -2.16 -4.32 14.87
N THR A 47 -2.37 -4.93 16.03
CA THR A 47 -2.45 -4.23 17.32
C THR A 47 -1.40 -4.71 18.33
N ARG A 48 -0.73 -5.82 18.04
CA ARG A 48 0.29 -6.48 18.87
C ARG A 48 1.32 -7.21 18.00
N THR A 49 2.44 -7.58 18.59
CA THR A 49 3.55 -8.28 17.92
C THR A 49 3.10 -9.59 17.28
N SER A 50 2.22 -10.35 17.94
CA SER A 50 1.71 -11.61 17.39
C SER A 50 0.88 -11.44 16.11
N ASP A 51 0.23 -10.29 15.94
CA ASP A 51 -0.51 -9.98 14.71
C ASP A 51 0.49 -9.73 13.55
N ILE A 52 1.67 -9.15 13.85
CA ILE A 52 2.77 -9.00 12.88
C ILE A 52 3.35 -10.36 12.51
N GLN A 53 3.49 -11.26 13.49
CA GLN A 53 3.88 -12.64 13.24
C GLN A 53 2.89 -13.31 12.29
N GLU A 54 1.59 -13.11 12.49
CA GLU A 54 0.55 -13.66 11.61
C GLU A 54 0.71 -13.16 10.18
N ILE A 55 0.97 -11.87 9.96
CA ILE A 55 1.26 -11.35 8.61
C ILE A 55 2.45 -12.08 7.97
N CYS A 56 3.46 -12.44 8.77
CA CYS A 56 4.59 -13.15 8.21
C CYS A 56 4.37 -14.65 8.00
N ASP A 57 3.58 -15.29 8.86
CA ASP A 57 3.30 -16.72 8.80
C ASP A 57 2.18 -17.07 7.81
N THR A 58 1.20 -16.17 7.67
CA THR A 58 0.09 -16.34 6.73
C THR A 58 0.49 -15.82 5.35
N ALA A 59 0.47 -16.77 4.42
CA ALA A 59 0.60 -16.50 3.02
C ALA A 59 -0.80 -16.23 2.40
N GLY A 60 -1.18 -14.94 2.31
CA GLY A 60 -2.04 -14.36 1.26
C GLY A 60 -3.54 -14.55 1.37
N ALA A 61 -4.31 -13.63 0.75
CA ALA A 61 -5.75 -13.80 0.47
C ALA A 61 -6.07 -15.11 -0.26
N VAL A 62 -5.10 -15.61 -1.04
CA VAL A 62 -5.12 -16.93 -1.67
C VAL A 62 -4.08 -17.80 -0.99
N LYS A 63 -4.50 -18.95 -0.46
CA LYS A 63 -3.66 -19.95 0.21
C LYS A 63 -2.36 -20.18 -0.60
N GLY A 64 -1.24 -19.65 -0.10
CA GLY A 64 0.09 -19.80 -0.71
C GLY A 64 0.64 -18.57 -1.46
N THR A 65 0.02 -17.39 -1.34
CA THR A 65 0.55 -16.09 -1.87
C THR A 65 1.00 -15.19 -0.71
N ALA A 66 1.73 -14.08 -0.84
CA ALA A 66 2.00 -13.24 0.34
C ALA A 66 0.72 -12.47 0.78
N THR A 67 0.46 -12.27 2.09
CA THR A 67 -0.65 -11.40 2.64
C THR A 67 -0.45 -9.91 2.35
N TRP A 68 0.62 -9.59 1.65
CA TRP A 68 1.03 -8.23 1.39
C TRP A 68 1.48 -8.08 -0.05
N THR A 69 1.23 -6.90 -0.61
CA THR A 69 1.70 -6.48 -1.92
C THR A 69 3.00 -5.73 -1.78
N ALA A 70 4.02 -6.10 -2.55
CA ALA A 70 5.24 -5.32 -2.63
C ALA A 70 4.99 -4.02 -3.40
N VAL A 71 5.16 -2.89 -2.72
CA VAL A 71 5.13 -1.55 -3.33
C VAL A 71 6.47 -1.25 -4.00
N ARG A 72 7.57 -1.61 -3.33
CA ARG A 72 8.93 -1.47 -3.83
C ARG A 72 9.78 -2.63 -3.34
N PHE A 73 10.63 -3.15 -4.21
CA PHE A 73 11.78 -3.94 -3.80
C PHE A 73 13.00 -3.05 -3.72
N TYR A 74 13.65 -3.04 -2.57
CA TYR A 74 14.99 -2.53 -2.41
C TYR A 74 15.93 -3.72 -2.25
N ASN A 75 16.80 -3.91 -3.24
CA ASN A 75 17.88 -4.88 -3.21
C ASN A 75 19.07 -4.34 -4.01
N THR A 76 20.18 -5.07 -4.03
CA THR A 76 21.40 -4.68 -4.76
C THR A 76 21.22 -4.46 -6.27
N TYR A 77 20.03 -4.74 -6.81
CA TYR A 77 19.70 -4.70 -8.24
C TYR A 77 18.46 -3.83 -8.57
N ALA A 78 17.77 -3.24 -7.58
CA ALA A 78 16.58 -2.43 -7.77
C ALA A 78 16.51 -1.28 -6.75
N VAL A 79 16.44 -0.04 -7.26
CA VAL A 79 16.58 1.20 -6.45
C VAL A 79 15.44 2.22 -6.64
N ASP A 80 14.38 1.89 -7.36
CA ASP A 80 13.25 2.80 -7.64
C ASP A 80 12.72 3.56 -6.41
N PRO A 81 12.19 4.78 -6.52
CA PRO A 81 11.65 5.51 -5.37
C PRO A 81 10.43 4.79 -4.74
N ILE A 82 10.20 5.00 -3.44
CA ILE A 82 8.99 4.53 -2.74
C ILE A 82 7.83 5.52 -2.95
N CYS A 83 8.13 6.79 -2.78
CA CYS A 83 7.19 7.90 -2.93
C CYS A 83 6.95 8.18 -4.41
N ARG A 84 5.75 8.62 -4.78
CA ARG A 84 5.37 8.93 -6.19
C ARG A 84 5.55 7.78 -7.19
N LYS A 85 5.75 6.57 -6.69
CA LYS A 85 5.79 5.37 -7.53
C LYS A 85 4.42 4.70 -7.50
N PRO A 86 3.74 4.61 -8.66
CA PRO A 86 2.46 3.92 -8.73
C PRO A 86 2.60 2.45 -8.37
N PHE A 87 1.66 1.95 -7.57
CA PHE A 87 1.46 0.55 -7.27
C PHE A 87 -0.03 0.21 -7.31
N ASN A 88 -0.31 -1.10 -7.28
CA ASN A 88 -1.66 -1.64 -7.16
C ASN A 88 -1.72 -2.44 -5.87
N TYR A 89 -2.88 -2.50 -5.23
CA TYR A 89 -3.10 -3.41 -4.10
C TYR A 89 -4.50 -4.01 -4.16
N THR A 90 -4.69 -5.15 -3.51
CA THR A 90 -5.98 -5.81 -3.39
C THR A 90 -6.36 -5.82 -1.91
N SER A 91 -7.64 -5.58 -1.60
CA SER A 91 -8.17 -5.80 -0.26
C SER A 91 -8.51 -7.27 -0.09
N ASP A 92 -7.98 -7.92 0.94
CA ASP A 92 -8.19 -9.36 1.16
C ASP A 92 -9.62 -9.66 1.62
N GLU A 93 -10.31 -8.69 2.25
CA GLU A 93 -11.69 -8.84 2.72
C GLU A 93 -12.71 -8.77 1.56
N THR A 94 -12.55 -7.80 0.66
CA THR A 94 -13.51 -7.56 -0.42
C THR A 94 -13.10 -8.15 -1.76
N GLY A 95 -11.82 -8.50 -1.93
CA GLY A 95 -11.22 -8.87 -3.21
C GLY A 95 -11.10 -7.71 -4.19
N GLU A 96 -11.46 -6.49 -3.78
CA GLU A 96 -11.40 -5.30 -4.63
C GLU A 96 -9.95 -4.89 -4.85
N ARG A 97 -9.63 -4.58 -6.11
CA ARG A 97 -8.29 -4.19 -6.52
C ARG A 97 -8.25 -2.71 -6.87
N PHE A 98 -7.37 -1.99 -6.20
CA PHE A 98 -7.11 -0.59 -6.40
C PHE A 98 -5.87 -0.44 -7.28
N TYR A 99 -5.98 0.40 -8.30
CA TYR A 99 -4.95 0.54 -9.33
C TYR A 99 -4.36 1.95 -9.33
N ASN A 100 -3.08 2.04 -9.72
CA ASN A 100 -2.38 3.30 -9.90
C ASN A 100 -2.55 4.25 -8.71
N VAL A 101 -2.27 3.74 -7.52
CA VAL A 101 -2.14 4.56 -6.32
C VAL A 101 -0.67 4.83 -6.04
N GLU A 102 -0.36 5.94 -5.41
CA GLU A 102 1.01 6.27 -5.00
C GLU A 102 1.06 6.67 -3.52
N LEU A 103 2.25 6.55 -2.94
CA LEU A 103 2.51 7.04 -1.60
C LEU A 103 2.93 8.50 -1.68
N ALA A 104 2.25 9.34 -0.91
CA ALA A 104 2.69 10.70 -0.63
C ALA A 104 3.55 10.68 0.64
N CYS A 105 4.75 11.26 0.55
CA CYS A 105 5.72 11.30 1.61
C CYS A 105 5.96 12.75 2.08
N VAL A 106 6.59 12.91 3.24
CA VAL A 106 7.08 14.22 3.69
C VAL A 106 8.13 14.78 2.73
N ASP A 107 9.00 13.89 2.23
CA ASP A 107 10.05 14.21 1.27
C ASP A 107 10.01 13.19 0.12
N ASP A 108 9.73 13.68 -1.09
CA ASP A 108 9.66 12.88 -2.30
C ASP A 108 11.07 12.64 -2.91
N ASP A 109 12.10 13.39 -2.51
CA ASP A 109 13.49 13.28 -2.98
C ASP A 109 14.41 12.61 -1.94
N ILE A 110 13.81 11.78 -1.08
CA ILE A 110 14.56 11.05 -0.07
C ILE A 110 15.53 10.06 -0.72
N GLU A 111 16.77 10.04 -0.22
CA GLU A 111 17.79 9.09 -0.65
C GLU A 111 17.27 7.64 -0.62
N TRP A 112 17.53 6.88 -1.68
CA TRP A 112 16.96 5.54 -1.87
C TRP A 112 17.31 4.52 -0.77
N THR A 113 18.37 4.78 0.01
CA THR A 113 18.84 4.00 1.17
C THR A 113 18.05 4.27 2.45
N ARG A 114 17.30 5.39 2.50
CA ARG A 114 16.56 5.82 3.69
C ARG A 114 15.11 5.33 3.63
N ARG A 115 14.48 5.31 4.82
CA ARG A 115 13.07 4.98 4.97
C ARG A 115 12.24 6.26 4.85
N PRO A 116 11.31 6.37 3.88
CA PRO A 116 10.41 7.51 3.77
C PRO A 116 9.44 7.58 4.95
N GLU A 117 9.03 8.80 5.26
CA GLU A 117 7.89 9.10 6.12
C GLU A 117 6.64 9.26 5.25
N VAL A 118 5.76 8.26 5.27
CA VAL A 118 4.53 8.24 4.47
C VAL A 118 3.43 8.97 5.21
N THR A 119 2.72 9.85 4.50
CA THR A 119 1.64 10.68 5.06
C THR A 119 0.27 10.38 4.45
N ALA A 120 0.24 9.82 3.24
CA ALA A 120 -1.01 9.50 2.56
C ALA A 120 -0.83 8.50 1.42
N VAL A 121 -1.96 7.94 1.00
CA VAL A 121 -2.13 7.24 -0.28
C VAL A 121 -2.96 8.13 -1.20
N VAL A 122 -2.48 8.31 -2.43
CA VAL A 122 -3.09 9.20 -3.43
C VAL A 122 -3.45 8.39 -4.67
N GLU A 123 -4.63 8.64 -5.22
CA GLU A 123 -4.99 8.11 -6.54
C GLU A 123 -4.30 8.95 -7.62
N VAL A 124 -3.48 8.31 -8.47
CA VAL A 124 -2.65 9.03 -9.46
C VAL A 124 -3.51 9.76 -10.49
N ALA A 125 -4.64 9.17 -10.90
CA ALA A 125 -5.49 9.73 -11.96
C ALA A 125 -6.14 11.06 -11.56
N THR A 126 -6.52 11.21 -10.30
CA THR A 126 -7.22 12.39 -9.79
C THR A 126 -6.34 13.26 -8.89
N ASN A 127 -5.15 12.77 -8.53
CA ASN A 127 -4.28 13.33 -7.51
C ASN A 127 -5.01 13.58 -6.18
N LYS A 128 -6.04 12.77 -5.89
CA LYS A 128 -6.85 12.89 -4.67
C LYS A 128 -6.27 11.97 -3.58
N THR A 129 -6.12 12.52 -2.38
CA THR A 129 -5.86 11.71 -1.19
C THR A 129 -7.03 10.78 -0.94
N ILE A 130 -6.77 9.48 -0.98
CA ILE A 130 -7.77 8.44 -0.71
C ILE A 130 -7.62 7.87 0.70
N GLN A 131 -6.42 7.93 1.28
CA GLN A 131 -6.16 7.56 2.67
C GLN A 131 -5.11 8.49 3.30
N THR A 132 -5.25 8.75 4.60
CA THR A 132 -4.23 9.42 5.43
C THR A 132 -3.48 8.39 6.25
N CYS A 133 -2.15 8.51 6.32
CA CYS A 133 -1.28 7.56 6.99
C CYS A 133 -0.58 8.21 8.19
N VAL A 134 -0.48 7.47 9.29
CA VAL A 134 0.23 7.88 10.49
C VAL A 134 1.21 6.80 10.96
N PRO A 135 2.34 7.17 11.59
CA PRO A 135 3.23 6.20 12.21
C PRO A 135 2.51 5.33 13.24
N VAL A 136 2.80 4.03 13.22
CA VAL A 136 2.20 3.07 14.16
C VAL A 136 2.88 3.20 15.52
N VAL A 137 2.06 3.17 16.58
CA VAL A 137 2.51 3.07 17.96
C VAL A 137 1.80 1.88 18.60
N PHE A 138 2.57 0.91 19.08
CA PHE A 138 2.05 -0.23 19.83
C PHE A 138 2.05 0.05 21.35
N PRO A 139 1.22 -0.68 22.12
CA PRO A 139 1.27 -0.64 23.58
C PRO A 139 2.66 -0.99 24.14
N GLU A 140 2.91 -0.60 25.39
CA GLU A 140 4.16 -0.93 26.08
C GLU A 140 4.39 -2.46 26.11
N GLY A 141 5.60 -2.89 25.76
CA GLY A 141 5.99 -4.30 25.70
C GLY A 141 5.73 -4.98 24.35
N GLU A 142 5.03 -4.33 23.43
CA GLU A 142 4.79 -4.83 22.08
C GLU A 142 5.75 -4.21 21.07
N LEU A 143 6.12 -4.98 20.04
CA LEU A 143 7.01 -4.59 18.96
C LEU A 143 6.22 -4.51 17.66
N THR A 144 6.49 -3.47 16.87
CA THR A 144 5.96 -3.36 15.51
C THR A 144 6.73 -4.24 14.51
N TYR A 145 7.62 -5.11 14.99
CA TYR A 145 8.42 -6.03 14.19
C TYR A 145 8.25 -7.45 14.69
N SER A 146 8.13 -8.41 13.77
CA SER A 146 8.24 -9.83 14.09
C SER A 146 9.06 -10.60 13.06
N GLY A 147 9.76 -11.63 13.53
CA GLY A 147 10.60 -12.50 12.71
C GLY A 147 9.80 -13.61 12.04
N CYS A 148 10.00 -13.83 10.75
CA CYS A 148 9.22 -14.79 9.95
C CYS A 148 9.68 -16.25 10.11
N SER A 149 10.77 -16.47 10.83
CA SER A 149 11.37 -17.79 11.02
C SER A 149 12.24 -17.80 12.27
N PRO A 150 12.28 -18.91 13.02
CA PRO A 150 13.17 -19.07 14.16
C PRO A 150 14.66 -18.98 13.80
N PHE A 151 15.02 -19.12 12.51
CA PHE A 151 16.41 -19.01 12.03
C PHE A 151 16.77 -17.62 11.49
N SER A 152 15.94 -16.61 11.84
CA SER A 152 16.16 -15.16 11.81
C SER A 152 17.19 -14.61 10.80
N ALA A 153 16.71 -14.38 9.59
CA ALA A 153 17.20 -13.25 8.79
C ALA A 153 16.08 -12.55 8.00
N GLN A 154 14.83 -12.93 8.26
CA GLN A 154 13.64 -12.41 7.59
C GLN A 154 12.63 -11.92 8.63
N GLY A 155 11.97 -10.80 8.36
CA GLY A 155 11.03 -10.20 9.30
C GLY A 155 10.12 -9.17 8.66
N VAL A 156 8.96 -8.96 9.26
CA VAL A 156 8.03 -7.89 8.88
C VAL A 156 8.06 -6.82 9.95
N SER A 157 8.09 -5.57 9.52
CA SER A 157 7.83 -4.40 10.37
C SER A 157 6.59 -3.66 9.88
N TYR A 158 5.74 -3.24 10.80
CA TYR A 158 4.58 -2.39 10.56
C TYR A 158 4.90 -0.95 10.96
N ASN A 159 4.78 -0.04 10.00
CA ASN A 159 5.32 1.30 10.16
C ASN A 159 4.25 2.38 10.06
N PHE A 160 3.25 2.21 9.18
CA PHE A 160 2.20 3.21 9.01
C PHE A 160 0.82 2.57 8.90
N ALA A 161 -0.13 3.12 9.65
CA ALA A 161 -1.55 2.81 9.55
C ALA A 161 -2.23 3.87 8.69
N CYS A 162 -2.88 3.47 7.60
CA CYS A 162 -3.62 4.36 6.73
C CYS A 162 -5.12 4.15 6.85
N ASN A 163 -5.87 5.26 6.92
CA ASN A 163 -7.32 5.27 7.02
C ASN A 163 -7.94 6.07 5.87
N PRO A 164 -9.06 5.60 5.29
CA PRO A 164 -9.81 6.33 4.26
C PRO A 164 -10.20 7.74 4.68
N VAL A 165 -10.25 8.66 3.71
CA VAL A 165 -10.69 10.07 3.88
C VAL A 165 -12.13 10.26 3.44
#